data_AF-A0A4Q4MUW5-F1
#
_entry.id   AF-A0A4Q4MUW5-F1
#
_cell.length_a   1.000
_cell.length_b   1.000
_cell.length_c   1.000
_cell.angle_alpha   90.00
_cell.angle_beta   90.00
_cell.angle_gamma   90.00
#
_symmetry.space_group_name_H-M   'P 1'
#
loop_
_entity.id
_entity.type
_entity.pdbx_description
1 polymer ?
#
loop_
_entity_poly.entity_id
_entity_poly.type
_entity_poly.pdbx_seq_one_letter_code
_entity_poly.pdbx_strand_id
1 'polypeptide(L)'
;MLAFYWNCFAREHRRRIRDSLCAATVFVAGCYLAILFDDTFYCGKNVSVQWLQEDGACSVFYAQTPFLLNFALSLACYLVIYAWPLIPLSRSGLGESTGLLLIFVMGGLAIASGGLRFACLKVGGRQENLVYILSMLEMTLSIVVVSASGLQPSRPLWR
;
A
#
# COMPACT_ATOMS: atom_id res chain seq x y z
N MET A 1 3.19 -7.44 -4.82
CA MET A 1 3.51 -8.22 -3.58
C MET A 1 2.57 -9.37 -3.33
N LEU A 2 1.25 -9.14 -3.15
CA LEU A 2 0.35 -10.25 -2.83
C LEU A 2 0.36 -11.38 -3.89
N ALA A 3 0.43 -11.02 -5.17
CA ALA A 3 0.56 -11.98 -6.27
C ALA A 3 1.86 -12.81 -6.19
N PHE A 4 2.96 -12.20 -5.75
CA PHE A 4 4.22 -12.89 -5.52
C PHE A 4 4.09 -13.91 -4.37
N TYR A 5 3.45 -13.51 -3.25
CA TYR A 5 3.18 -14.44 -2.14
C TYR A 5 2.25 -15.57 -2.56
N TRP A 6 1.23 -15.29 -3.36
CA TRP A 6 0.37 -16.33 -3.92
C TRP A 6 1.19 -17.30 -4.77
N ASN A 7 2.10 -16.82 -5.62
CA ASN A 7 2.91 -17.73 -6.45
C ASN A 7 3.91 -18.56 -5.62
N CYS A 8 4.55 -17.97 -4.60
CA CYS A 8 5.48 -18.69 -3.72
C CYS A 8 4.79 -19.72 -2.83
N PHE A 9 3.68 -19.34 -2.17
CA PHE A 9 3.04 -20.16 -1.14
C PHE A 9 1.85 -20.99 -1.64
N ALA A 10 1.32 -20.75 -2.85
CA ALA A 10 0.23 -21.57 -3.40
C ALA A 10 0.63 -23.03 -3.65
N ARG A 11 1.92 -23.28 -3.85
CA ARG A 11 2.47 -24.65 -4.00
C ARG A 11 2.68 -25.34 -2.67
N GLU A 12 2.57 -24.63 -1.56
CA GLU A 12 2.84 -25.17 -0.23
C GLU A 12 1.59 -25.81 0.38
N HIS A 13 1.72 -27.04 0.87
CA HIS A 13 0.58 -27.88 1.30
C HIS A 13 -0.09 -27.42 2.63
N ARG A 14 0.35 -26.28 3.19
CA ARG A 14 -0.13 -25.74 4.47
C ARG A 14 -1.40 -24.91 4.27
N ARG A 15 -2.57 -25.53 4.49
CA ARG A 15 -3.89 -24.85 4.46
C ARG A 15 -3.91 -23.51 5.21
N ARG A 16 -3.30 -23.45 6.40
CA ARG A 16 -3.25 -22.23 7.23
C ARG A 16 -2.61 -21.02 6.52
N ILE A 17 -1.59 -21.22 5.69
CA ILE A 17 -0.92 -20.11 4.96
C ILE A 17 -1.82 -19.59 3.83
N ARG A 18 -2.59 -20.48 3.18
CA ARG A 18 -3.52 -20.11 2.12
C ARG A 18 -4.72 -19.35 2.66
N ASP A 19 -5.31 -19.81 3.76
CA ASP A 19 -6.48 -19.18 4.37
C ASP A 19 -6.14 -17.75 4.80
N SER A 20 -4.96 -17.54 5.34
CA SER A 20 -4.51 -16.23 5.78
C SER A 20 -4.05 -15.32 4.64
N LEU A 21 -3.48 -15.86 3.55
CA LEU A 21 -3.27 -15.09 2.31
C LEU A 21 -4.60 -14.64 1.71
N CYS A 22 -5.62 -15.52 1.74
CA CYS A 22 -6.97 -15.18 1.30
C CYS A 22 -7.57 -14.06 2.18
N ALA A 23 -7.45 -14.18 3.51
CA ALA A 23 -7.87 -13.13 4.44
C ALA A 23 -7.18 -11.79 4.17
N ALA A 24 -5.86 -11.80 3.95
CA ALA A 24 -5.10 -10.59 3.59
C ALA A 24 -5.57 -10.01 2.24
N THR A 25 -5.90 -10.86 1.26
CA THR A 25 -6.41 -10.42 -0.05
C THR A 25 -7.77 -9.74 0.09
N VAL A 26 -8.69 -10.37 0.83
CA VAL A 26 -10.04 -9.83 1.09
C VAL A 26 -9.95 -8.52 1.88
N PHE A 27 -9.06 -8.44 2.87
CA PHE A 27 -8.81 -7.22 3.63
C PHE A 27 -8.33 -6.07 2.73
N VAL A 28 -7.28 -6.30 1.93
CA VAL A 28 -6.75 -5.27 1.01
C VAL A 28 -7.81 -4.84 -0.01
N ALA A 29 -8.58 -5.78 -0.56
CA ALA A 29 -9.68 -5.47 -1.47
C ALA A 29 -10.77 -4.62 -0.78
N GLY A 30 -11.13 -4.96 0.46
CA GLY A 30 -12.08 -4.18 1.26
C GLY A 30 -11.60 -2.76 1.54
N CYS A 31 -10.34 -2.61 1.94
CA CYS A 31 -9.73 -1.29 2.14
C CYS A 31 -9.72 -0.47 0.85
N TYR A 32 -9.33 -1.08 -0.28
CA TYR A 32 -9.34 -0.42 -1.58
C TYR A 32 -10.74 0.03 -1.99
N LEU A 33 -11.75 -0.82 -1.82
CA LEU A 33 -13.14 -0.46 -2.11
C LEU A 33 -13.60 0.69 -1.21
N ALA A 34 -13.30 0.65 0.09
CA ALA A 34 -13.66 1.73 1.01
C ALA A 34 -13.04 3.07 0.59
N ILE A 35 -11.75 3.09 0.22
CA ILE A 35 -11.08 4.29 -0.31
C ILE A 35 -11.78 4.74 -1.59
N LEU A 36 -12.04 3.82 -2.53
CA LEU A 36 -12.66 4.15 -3.80
C LEU A 36 -14.07 4.74 -3.62
N PHE A 37 -14.89 4.17 -2.74
CA PHE A 37 -16.23 4.70 -2.44
C PHE A 37 -16.18 6.07 -1.77
N ASP A 38 -15.26 6.28 -0.84
CA ASP A 38 -15.06 7.57 -0.19
C ASP A 38 -14.61 8.61 -1.23
N ASP A 39 -13.56 8.30 -2.00
CA ASP A 39 -13.03 9.17 -3.06
C ASP A 39 -14.06 9.47 -4.16
N THR A 40 -15.06 8.61 -4.40
CA THR A 40 -16.08 8.77 -5.47
C THR A 40 -17.42 9.35 -5.03
N PHE A 41 -17.77 9.24 -3.75
CA PHE A 41 -19.09 9.68 -3.26
C PHE A 41 -19.07 10.63 -2.06
N TYR A 42 -17.88 11.06 -1.59
CA TYR A 42 -17.77 11.96 -0.43
C TYR A 42 -18.60 13.25 -0.56
N CYS A 43 -18.58 13.91 -1.73
CA CYS A 43 -19.33 15.16 -1.98
C CYS A 43 -20.74 14.92 -2.54
N GLY A 44 -21.25 13.68 -2.46
CA GLY A 44 -22.58 13.30 -2.92
C GLY A 44 -22.57 12.44 -4.18
N LYS A 45 -23.75 12.28 -4.78
CA LYS A 45 -23.98 11.33 -5.90
C LYS A 45 -23.32 11.74 -7.22
N ASN A 46 -23.07 13.04 -7.41
CA ASN A 46 -22.49 13.57 -8.64
C ASN A 46 -20.96 13.53 -8.56
N VAL A 47 -20.35 12.51 -9.17
CA VAL A 47 -18.90 12.28 -9.18
C VAL A 47 -18.11 13.49 -9.70
N SER A 48 -18.67 14.26 -10.65
CA SER A 48 -18.01 15.45 -11.19
C SER A 48 -17.78 16.56 -10.16
N VAL A 49 -18.59 16.63 -9.10
CA VAL A 49 -18.51 17.70 -8.08
C VAL A 49 -17.23 17.58 -7.26
N GLN A 50 -16.71 16.37 -7.07
CA GLN A 50 -15.53 16.12 -6.24
C GLN A 50 -14.23 16.74 -6.78
N TRP A 51 -14.21 17.00 -8.09
CA TRP A 51 -13.07 17.54 -8.83
C TRP A 51 -13.25 19.00 -9.20
N LEU A 52 -14.31 19.66 -8.69
CA LEU A 52 -14.45 21.10 -8.87
C LEU A 52 -13.35 21.82 -8.10
N GLN A 53 -12.63 22.68 -8.80
CA GLN A 53 -11.53 23.50 -8.27
C GLN A 53 -11.99 24.91 -7.86
N GLU A 54 -13.31 25.18 -7.88
CA GLU A 54 -13.88 26.48 -7.53
C GLU A 54 -13.78 26.74 -6.01
N ASP A 55 -13.53 27.99 -5.64
CA ASP A 55 -13.46 28.41 -4.24
C ASP A 55 -14.78 28.14 -3.51
N GLY A 56 -14.74 27.26 -2.51
CA GLY A 56 -15.91 26.86 -1.72
C GLY A 56 -16.65 25.61 -2.24
N ALA A 57 -16.21 25.02 -3.36
CA ALA A 57 -16.73 23.73 -3.79
C ALA A 57 -16.31 22.59 -2.83
N CYS A 58 -17.20 21.60 -2.66
CA CYS A 58 -16.82 20.37 -1.98
C CYS A 58 -15.88 19.59 -2.91
N SER A 59 -14.58 19.64 -2.63
CA SER A 59 -13.59 18.82 -3.30
C SER A 59 -13.00 17.80 -2.34
N VAL A 60 -12.99 16.54 -2.77
CA VAL A 60 -12.44 15.43 -1.96
C VAL A 60 -10.93 15.61 -1.74
N PHE A 61 -10.25 16.31 -2.66
CA PHE A 61 -8.81 16.56 -2.61
C PHE A 61 -8.40 17.48 -1.45
N TYR A 62 -9.25 18.45 -1.12
CA TYR A 62 -9.01 19.42 -0.06
C TYR A 62 -9.69 19.06 1.26
N ALA A 63 -10.54 18.02 1.27
CA ALA A 63 -11.24 17.55 2.46
C ALA A 63 -10.32 16.70 3.35
N GLN A 64 -10.24 17.06 4.64
CA GLN A 64 -9.32 16.43 5.58
C GLN A 64 -9.73 14.99 5.99
N THR A 65 -11.04 14.74 6.03
CA THR A 65 -11.65 13.46 6.39
C THR A 65 -11.31 12.33 5.39
N PRO A 66 -11.57 12.47 4.08
CA PRO A 66 -11.24 11.42 3.12
C PRO A 66 -9.73 11.20 3.02
N PHE A 67 -8.95 12.29 3.14
CA PHE A 67 -7.50 12.19 3.21
C PHE A 67 -7.01 11.32 4.38
N LEU A 68 -7.56 11.53 5.58
CA LEU A 68 -7.20 10.75 6.77
C LEU A 68 -7.60 9.28 6.63
N LEU A 69 -8.79 9.01 6.10
CA LEU A 69 -9.28 7.65 5.86
C LEU A 69 -8.37 6.91 4.88
N ASN A 70 -8.06 7.54 3.74
CA ASN A 70 -7.18 6.99 2.72
C ASN A 70 -5.79 6.67 3.29
N PHE A 71 -5.22 7.61 4.06
CA PHE A 71 -3.94 7.38 4.73
C PHE A 71 -3.99 6.18 5.70
N ALA A 72 -5.01 6.12 6.57
CA ALA A 72 -5.14 5.05 7.56
C ALA A 72 -5.32 3.67 6.92
N LEU A 73 -6.17 3.57 5.91
CA LEU A 73 -6.43 2.33 5.18
C LEU A 73 -5.21 1.89 4.36
N SER A 74 -4.52 2.83 3.69
CA SER A 74 -3.28 2.54 2.97
C SER A 74 -2.17 2.07 3.90
N LEU A 75 -1.99 2.73 5.05
CA LEU A 75 -1.03 2.30 6.07
C LEU A 75 -1.35 0.89 6.60
N ALA A 76 -2.63 0.61 6.90
CA ALA A 76 -3.06 -0.70 7.35
C ALA A 76 -2.77 -1.79 6.30
N CYS A 77 -3.04 -1.50 5.02
CA CYS A 77 -2.69 -2.38 3.91
C CYS A 77 -1.18 -2.64 3.83
N TYR A 78 -0.34 -1.60 3.90
CA TYR A 78 1.10 -1.79 3.89
C TYR A 78 1.57 -2.64 5.08
N LEU A 79 1.08 -2.38 6.29
CA LEU A 79 1.43 -3.18 7.46
C LEU A 79 1.05 -4.65 7.26
N VAL A 80 -0.15 -4.94 6.76
CA VAL A 80 -0.56 -6.33 6.47
C VAL A 80 0.34 -6.96 5.40
N ILE A 81 0.55 -6.28 4.26
CA ILE A 81 1.30 -6.82 3.13
C ILE A 81 2.78 -7.07 3.49
N TYR A 82 3.40 -6.17 4.24
CA TYR A 82 4.82 -6.28 4.60
C TYR A 82 5.05 -7.09 5.89
N ALA A 83 4.14 -7.08 6.87
CA ALA A 83 4.29 -7.91 8.07
C ALA A 83 3.98 -9.39 7.81
N TRP A 84 3.01 -9.66 6.93
CA TRP A 84 2.60 -11.02 6.55
C TRP A 84 3.76 -11.96 6.20
N PRO A 85 4.67 -11.61 5.27
CA PRO A 85 5.81 -12.47 4.90
C PRO A 85 6.86 -12.64 6.01
N LEU A 86 6.99 -11.71 6.97
CA LEU A 86 8.00 -11.81 8.03
C LEU A 86 7.75 -13.00 8.97
N ILE A 87 6.49 -13.38 9.18
CA ILE A 87 6.09 -14.49 10.04
C ILE A 87 6.59 -15.85 9.50
N PRO A 88 6.36 -16.23 8.22
CA PRO A 88 6.92 -17.45 7.64
C PRO A 88 8.41 -17.34 7.30
N LEU A 89 8.90 -16.18 6.82
CA LEU A 89 10.30 -16.05 6.40
C LEU A 89 11.31 -16.00 7.56
N SER A 90 10.92 -15.50 8.73
CA SER A 90 11.77 -15.54 9.93
C SER A 90 12.14 -16.97 10.35
N ARG A 91 11.36 -17.98 9.92
CA ARG A 91 11.62 -19.39 10.20
C ARG A 91 12.51 -20.09 9.16
N SER A 92 12.72 -19.51 7.98
CA SER A 92 13.37 -20.16 6.84
C SER A 92 14.68 -19.50 6.39
N GLY A 93 15.29 -18.64 7.21
CA GLY A 93 16.57 -18.00 6.88
C GLY A 93 16.42 -16.91 5.81
N LEU A 94 16.09 -15.69 6.26
CA LEU A 94 16.03 -14.48 5.43
C LEU A 94 17.37 -14.05 4.80
N GLY A 95 18.47 -14.74 5.11
CA GLY A 95 19.83 -14.22 4.94
C GLY A 95 20.41 -14.25 3.52
N GLU A 96 19.83 -14.99 2.57
CA GLU A 96 20.53 -15.28 1.30
C GLU A 96 20.05 -14.50 0.07
N SER A 97 19.03 -13.63 0.18
CA SER A 97 18.51 -12.90 -0.98
C SER A 97 18.53 -11.38 -0.81
N THR A 98 19.58 -10.75 -1.34
CA THR A 98 19.72 -9.28 -1.45
C THR A 98 18.50 -8.62 -2.09
N GLY A 99 17.86 -9.30 -3.05
CA GLY A 99 16.65 -8.80 -3.71
C GLY A 99 15.44 -8.69 -2.78
N LEU A 100 15.31 -9.63 -1.84
CA LEU A 100 14.23 -9.61 -0.86
C LEU A 100 14.43 -8.48 0.15
N LEU A 101 15.67 -8.27 0.62
CA LEU A 101 16.02 -7.13 1.47
C LEU A 101 15.69 -5.79 0.80
N LEU A 102 16.08 -5.64 -0.48
CA LEU A 102 15.84 -4.42 -1.24
C LEU A 102 14.34 -4.13 -1.41
N ILE A 103 13.56 -5.18 -1.67
CA ILE A 103 12.09 -5.13 -1.70
C ILE A 103 11.49 -4.62 -0.37
N PHE A 104 11.99 -5.11 0.77
CA PHE A 104 11.53 -4.70 2.09
C PHE A 104 11.91 -3.25 2.40
N VAL A 105 13.14 -2.85 2.06
CA VAL A 105 13.62 -1.48 2.27
C VAL A 105 12.80 -0.49 1.43
N MET A 106 12.58 -0.79 0.15
CA MET A 106 11.78 0.05 -0.75
C MET A 106 10.32 0.14 -0.30
N GLY A 107 9.76 -0.95 0.25
CA GLY A 107 8.45 -0.93 0.88
C GLY A 107 8.39 -0.08 2.15
N GLY A 108 9.42 -0.16 2.99
CA GLY A 108 9.56 0.69 4.17
C GLY A 108 9.67 2.18 3.81
N LEU A 109 10.37 2.50 2.73
CA LEU A 109 10.44 3.86 2.17
C LEU A 109 9.06 4.37 1.73
N ALA A 110 8.22 3.53 1.12
CA ALA A 110 6.86 3.91 0.74
C ALA A 110 5.98 4.23 1.97
N ILE A 111 6.09 3.41 3.03
CA ILE A 111 5.41 3.67 4.32
C ILE A 111 5.91 4.98 4.94
N ALA A 112 7.23 5.21 4.92
CA ALA A 112 7.84 6.42 5.45
C ALA A 112 7.41 7.68 4.68
N SER A 113 7.35 7.62 3.34
CA SER A 113 6.84 8.73 2.53
C SER A 113 5.37 9.03 2.82
N GLY A 114 4.54 8.00 3.01
CA GLY A 114 3.14 8.18 3.43
C GLY A 114 3.05 8.86 4.80
N GLY A 115 3.84 8.41 5.78
CA GLY A 115 3.90 9.02 7.11
C GLY A 115 4.38 10.47 7.10
N LEU A 116 5.36 10.79 6.27
CA LEU A 116 5.85 12.15 6.08
C LEU A 116 4.79 13.04 5.40
N ARG A 117 4.03 12.51 4.45
CA ARG A 117 2.89 13.20 3.81
C ARG A 117 1.83 13.57 4.85
N PHE A 118 1.52 12.63 5.74
CA PHE A 118 0.60 12.86 6.86
C PHE A 118 1.13 13.94 7.81
N ALA A 119 2.41 13.88 8.18
CA ALA A 119 3.05 14.87 9.05
C ALA A 119 3.06 16.27 8.42
N CYS A 120 3.38 16.41 7.14
CA CYS A 120 3.37 17.70 6.44
C CYS A 120 1.98 18.33 6.43
N LEU A 121 0.91 17.56 6.24
CA LEU A 121 -0.45 18.10 6.23
C LEU A 121 -0.98 18.48 7.62
N LYS A 122 -0.51 17.82 8.68
CA LYS A 122 -0.93 18.10 10.06
C LYS A 122 -0.06 19.10 10.81
N VAL A 123 1.24 19.12 10.55
CA VAL A 123 2.26 19.83 11.35
C VAL A 123 2.94 20.96 10.57
N GLY A 124 3.07 20.82 9.25
CA GLY A 124 3.88 21.70 8.40
C GLY A 124 3.06 22.51 7.41
N GLY A 125 2.35 23.52 7.89
CA GLY A 125 1.87 24.66 7.09
C GLY A 125 1.46 24.36 5.64
N ARG A 126 0.43 23.51 5.44
CA ARG A 126 -0.35 23.35 4.19
C ARG A 126 0.47 23.43 2.89
N GLN A 127 1.65 22.79 2.85
CA GLN A 127 2.56 22.83 1.71
C GLN A 127 2.13 21.82 0.63
N GLU A 128 1.09 22.17 -0.11
CA GLU A 128 0.44 21.35 -1.14
C GLU A 128 1.39 20.77 -2.20
N ASN A 129 2.41 21.54 -2.60
CA ASN A 129 3.44 21.08 -3.54
C ASN A 129 4.27 19.91 -2.99
N LEU A 130 4.59 19.93 -1.69
CA LEU A 130 5.40 18.86 -1.08
C LEU A 130 4.58 17.57 -0.98
N VAL A 131 3.30 17.67 -0.62
CA VAL A 131 2.36 16.55 -0.54
C VAL A 131 2.24 15.85 -1.89
N TYR A 132 2.17 16.61 -2.99
CA TYR A 132 2.11 16.06 -4.33
C TYR A 132 3.38 15.27 -4.69
N ILE A 133 4.56 15.83 -4.43
CA ILE A 133 5.85 15.15 -4.67
C ILE A 133 5.95 13.87 -3.85
N LEU A 134 5.58 13.92 -2.57
CA LEU A 134 5.58 12.75 -1.70
C LEU A 134 4.60 11.66 -2.19
N SER A 135 3.44 12.06 -2.71
CA SER A 135 2.48 11.12 -3.29
C SER A 135 3.02 10.45 -4.55
N MET A 136 3.71 11.19 -5.42
CA MET A 136 4.35 10.62 -6.61
C MET A 136 5.51 9.69 -6.25
N LEU A 137 6.27 10.03 -5.21
CA LEU A 137 7.33 9.17 -4.67
C LEU A 137 6.74 7.86 -4.12
N GLU A 138 5.66 7.93 -3.35
CA GLU A 138 4.99 6.75 -2.81
C GLU A 138 4.48 5.81 -3.93
N MET A 139 3.85 6.37 -4.97
CA MET A 139 3.40 5.59 -6.13
C MET A 139 4.57 4.93 -6.86
N THR A 140 5.64 5.68 -7.14
CA THR A 140 6.79 5.16 -7.88
C THR A 140 7.51 4.06 -7.10
N LEU A 141 7.73 4.26 -5.80
CA LEU A 141 8.29 3.21 -4.92
C LEU A 141 7.41 1.96 -4.92
N SER A 142 6.09 2.11 -4.83
CA SER A 142 5.15 0.98 -4.85
C SER A 142 5.21 0.20 -6.18
N ILE A 143 5.28 0.90 -7.31
CA ILE A 143 5.42 0.27 -8.64
C ILE A 143 6.75 -0.47 -8.74
N VAL A 144 7.85 0.14 -8.30
CA VAL A 144 9.18 -0.49 -8.32
C VAL A 144 9.17 -1.75 -7.46
N VAL A 145 8.59 -1.71 -6.27
CA VAL A 145 8.50 -2.88 -5.38
C VAL A 145 7.70 -4.02 -6.02
N VAL A 146 6.54 -3.71 -6.60
CA VAL A 146 5.71 -4.72 -7.29
C VAL A 146 6.45 -5.31 -8.49
N SER A 147 7.11 -4.47 -9.28
CA SER A 147 7.85 -4.90 -10.47
C SER A 147 9.07 -5.74 -10.11
N ALA A 148 9.84 -5.31 -9.10
CA ALA A 148 11.00 -6.03 -8.57
C ALA A 148 10.60 -7.41 -8.02
N SER A 149 9.45 -7.52 -7.36
CA SER A 149 8.92 -8.82 -6.92
C SER A 149 8.54 -9.75 -8.06
N GLY A 150 8.17 -9.21 -9.23
CA GLY A 150 7.91 -10.00 -10.44
C GLY A 150 9.18 -10.45 -11.17
N LEU A 151 10.30 -9.73 -10.98
CA LEU A 151 11.58 -10.01 -11.62
C LEU A 151 12.45 -11.02 -10.85
N GLN A 152 12.08 -11.39 -9.62
CA GLN A 152 12.86 -12.39 -8.87
C GLN A 152 12.88 -13.71 -9.65
N PRO A 153 14.08 -14.21 -10.01
CA PRO A 153 14.19 -15.46 -10.75
C PRO A 153 13.57 -16.57 -9.91
N SER A 154 12.77 -17.41 -10.55
CA SER A 154 12.19 -18.63 -9.98
C SER A 154 13.28 -19.65 -9.67
N ARG A 155 14.18 -19.33 -8.73
CA ARG A 155 15.03 -20.34 -8.10
C ARG A 155 14.16 -21.03 -7.06
N PRO A 156 13.96 -22.35 -7.14
CA PRO A 156 13.28 -23.07 -6.08
C PRO A 156 14.10 -22.87 -4.81
N LEU A 157 13.57 -22.11 -3.86
CA LEU A 157 14.20 -21.78 -2.58
C LEU A 157 14.24 -22.99 -1.61
N TRP A 158 14.18 -24.20 -2.16
CA TRP A 158 14.18 -25.48 -1.46
C TRP A 158 15.03 -26.47 -2.25
N ARG A 159 16.34 -26.46 -1.96
CA ARG A 159 17.19 -27.65 -1.95
C ARG A 159 17.97 -27.64 -0.65
#